data_AF-A0A942FPA2-F1
#
_entry.id   AF-A0A942FPA2-F1
#
_cell.length_a   1.000
_cell.length_b   1.000
_cell.length_c   1.000
_cell.angle_alpha   90.00
_cell.angle_beta   90.00
_cell.angle_gamma   90.00
#
_symmetry.space_group_name_H-M   'P 1'
#
loop_
_entity.id
_entity.type
_entity.pdbx_description
1 polymer ?
#
loop_
_entity_poly.entity_id
_entity_poly.type
_entity_poly.pdbx_seq_one_letter_code
_entity_poly.pdbx_strand_id
1 'polypeptide(L)'
;MTARIFVPDYQRRLVIEMAKAGHPPRIIARDPAVAVGIDAIYAILARARAEGQPVPKFPAFNGPRPDDRPGLVVRVALWRGEQVRAVEAAARARNLTRSQLVNRLVEQALEHNLIGAVLDDGVGDGAG
;
A
#
# COMPACT_ATOMS: atom_id res chain seq x y z
N MET A 1 17.46 24.65 10.16
CA MET A 1 16.46 25.45 9.43
C MET A 1 15.42 24.51 8.84
N THR A 2 14.27 24.35 9.49
CA THR A 2 13.20 23.46 8.99
C THR A 2 12.37 24.25 7.99
N ALA A 3 12.49 23.93 6.70
CA ALA A 3 11.64 24.52 5.68
C ALA A 3 10.17 24.23 6.03
N ARG A 4 9.40 25.27 6.32
CA ARG A 4 7.94 25.13 6.47
C ARG A 4 7.39 24.84 5.08
N ILE A 5 7.07 23.58 4.83
CA ILE A 5 6.38 23.18 3.60
C ILE A 5 5.02 23.88 3.62
N PHE A 6 4.85 24.86 2.75
CA PHE A 6 3.56 25.53 2.55
C PHE A 6 2.68 24.59 1.72
N VAL A 7 1.69 23.99 2.36
CA VAL A 7 0.64 23.22 1.67
C VAL A 7 -0.56 24.15 1.49
N PRO A 8 -0.92 24.51 0.24
CA PRO A 8 -2.13 25.27 -0.07
C PRO A 8 -3.40 24.72 0.61
N ASP A 9 -4.30 25.62 1.02
CA ASP A 9 -5.52 25.26 1.74
C ASP A 9 -6.46 24.34 0.94
N TYR A 10 -6.40 24.40 -0.39
CA TYR A 10 -7.19 23.51 -1.24
C TYR A 10 -6.67 22.06 -1.15
N GLN A 11 -5.34 21.85 -1.17
CA GLN A 11 -4.73 20.52 -1.02
C GLN A 11 -5.00 19.97 0.38
N ARG A 12 -4.91 20.82 1.41
CA ARG A 12 -5.24 20.43 2.79
C ARG A 12 -6.68 19.95 2.91
N ARG A 13 -7.64 20.69 2.35
CA ARG A 13 -9.05 20.30 2.34
C ARG A 13 -9.26 18.99 1.59
N LEU A 14 -8.64 18.84 0.42
CA LEU A 14 -8.74 17.62 -0.38
C LEU A 14 -8.23 16.39 0.37
N VAL A 15 -7.07 16.48 1.03
CA VAL A 15 -6.52 15.42 1.88
C VAL A 15 -7.51 14.99 2.96
N ILE A 16 -8.13 15.94 3.64
CA ILE A 16 -9.08 15.67 4.72
C ILE A 16 -10.35 15.00 4.18
N GLU A 17 -10.90 15.49 3.08
CA GLU A 17 -12.12 14.92 2.48
C GLU A 17 -11.89 13.51 1.95
N MET A 18 -10.76 13.26 1.28
CA MET A 18 -10.39 11.91 0.86
C MET A 18 -10.22 10.96 2.06
N ALA A 19 -9.62 11.44 3.15
CA ALA A 19 -9.47 10.64 4.36
C ALA A 19 -10.82 10.33 5.04
N LYS A 20 -11.76 11.30 5.06
CA LYS A 20 -13.14 11.06 5.53
C LYS A 20 -13.88 10.05 4.67
N ALA A 21 -13.62 10.05 3.36
CA ALA A 21 -14.14 9.05 2.43
C ALA A 21 -13.47 7.66 2.59
N GLY A 22 -12.52 7.51 3.52
CA GLY A 22 -11.87 6.24 3.82
C GLY A 22 -10.62 5.94 2.99
N HIS A 23 -10.15 6.88 2.17
CA HIS A 23 -8.90 6.70 1.45
C HIS A 23 -7.70 6.79 2.40
N PRO A 24 -6.82 5.78 2.46
CA PRO A 24 -5.64 5.83 3.32
C PRO A 24 -4.61 6.84 2.78
N PRO A 25 -3.70 7.37 3.65
CA PRO A 25 -2.71 8.38 3.28
C PRO A 25 -1.88 8.07 2.02
N ARG A 26 -1.62 6.79 1.75
CA ARG A 26 -0.90 6.34 0.54
C ARG A 26 -1.69 6.54 -0.74
N ILE A 27 -3.00 6.30 -0.71
CA ILE A 27 -3.88 6.53 -1.86
C ILE A 27 -4.02 8.02 -2.11
N ILE A 28 -4.16 8.80 -1.04
CA ILE A 28 -4.18 10.26 -1.10
C ILE A 28 -2.87 10.80 -1.72
N ALA A 29 -1.71 10.25 -1.33
CA ALA A 29 -0.40 10.68 -1.87
C ALA A 29 -0.20 10.37 -3.37
N ARG A 30 -0.91 9.38 -3.91
CA ARG A 30 -0.86 9.01 -5.33
C ARG A 30 -1.80 9.84 -6.19
N ASP A 31 -2.72 10.58 -5.58
CA ASP A 31 -3.67 11.41 -6.30
C ASP A 31 -2.95 12.66 -6.87
N PRO A 32 -2.99 12.86 -8.20
CA PRO A 32 -2.31 13.99 -8.85
C PRO A 32 -2.86 15.36 -8.45
N ALA A 33 -4.10 15.43 -7.95
CA ALA A 33 -4.70 16.67 -7.46
C ALA A 33 -4.23 17.05 -6.05
N VAL A 34 -3.72 16.08 -5.28
CA VAL A 34 -3.19 16.31 -3.93
C VAL A 34 -1.78 16.87 -4.03
N ALA A 35 -0.88 16.24 -4.79
CA ALA A 35 0.52 16.67 -4.97
C ALA A 35 1.25 17.06 -3.67
N VAL A 36 0.96 16.35 -2.56
CA VAL A 36 1.57 16.56 -1.23
C VAL A 36 2.30 15.29 -0.81
N GLY A 37 3.51 15.46 -0.26
CA GLY A 37 4.30 14.34 0.28
C GLY A 37 3.61 13.64 1.45
N ILE A 38 3.86 12.34 1.59
CA ILE A 38 3.18 11.48 2.57
C ILE A 38 3.34 11.96 4.02
N ASP A 39 4.50 12.52 4.38
CA ASP A 39 4.76 13.05 5.73
C ASP A 39 3.87 14.27 6.03
N ALA A 40 3.67 15.15 5.05
CA ALA A 40 2.78 16.29 5.16
C ALA A 40 1.31 15.86 5.24
N ILE A 41 0.91 14.80 4.55
CA ILE A 41 -0.43 14.20 4.69
C ILE A 41 -0.64 13.73 6.14
N TYR A 42 0.31 12.99 6.73
CA TYR A 42 0.20 12.56 8.13
C TYR A 42 0.08 13.74 9.09
N ALA A 43 0.87 14.80 8.89
CA ALA A 43 0.79 16.01 9.70
C ALA A 43 -0.57 16.72 9.58
N ILE A 44 -1.11 16.82 8.36
CA ILE A 44 -2.45 17.40 8.11
C ILE A 44 -3.53 16.59 8.82
N LEU A 45 -3.54 15.27 8.67
CA LEU A 45 -4.55 14.41 9.29
C LEU A 45 -4.43 14.39 10.81
N ALA A 46 -3.21 14.43 11.36
CA ALA A 46 -2.98 14.54 12.80
C ALA A 46 -3.57 15.84 13.35
N ARG A 47 -3.32 16.97 12.67
CA ARG A 47 -3.88 18.28 13.03
C ARG A 47 -5.39 18.31 12.90
N ALA A 48 -5.97 17.79 11.82
CA ALA A 48 -7.42 17.75 11.63
C ALA A 48 -8.13 16.97 12.75
N ARG A 49 -7.55 15.86 13.22
CA ARG A 49 -8.06 15.12 14.39
C ARG A 49 -7.94 15.91 15.68
N ALA A 50 -6.82 16.62 15.89
CA ALA A 50 -6.65 17.49 17.06
C ALA A 50 -7.66 18.64 17.08
N GLU A 51 -8.09 19.11 15.90
CA GLU A 51 -9.15 20.11 15.71
C GLU A 51 -10.58 19.50 15.80
N GLY A 52 -10.71 18.22 16.15
CA GLY A 52 -12.01 17.56 16.37
C GLY A 52 -12.70 17.08 15.09
N GLN A 53 -12.03 17.11 13.93
CA GLN A 53 -12.63 16.57 12.71
C GLN A 53 -12.75 15.04 12.77
N PRO A 54 -13.84 14.45 12.23
CA PRO A 54 -14.08 13.00 12.25
C PRO A 54 -13.24 12.28 11.18
N VAL A 55 -11.91 12.37 11.28
CA VAL A 55 -10.97 11.74 10.36
C VAL A 55 -10.54 10.39 10.94
N PRO A 56 -10.80 9.26 10.26
CA PRO A 56 -10.44 7.94 10.77
C PRO A 56 -8.93 7.81 11.00
N LYS A 57 -8.55 6.99 11.99
CA LYS A 57 -7.15 6.56 12.16
C LYS A 57 -6.90 5.42 11.19
N PHE A 58 -5.93 5.61 10.30
CA PHE A 58 -5.46 4.53 9.45
C PHE A 58 -4.34 3.79 10.21
N PRO A 59 -4.31 2.45 10.17
CA PRO A 59 -3.21 1.69 10.77
C PRO A 59 -1.89 2.17 10.18
N ALA A 60 -0.92 2.46 11.04
CA ALA A 60 0.43 2.78 10.61
C ALA A 60 1.00 1.54 9.93
N PHE A 61 1.26 1.64 8.62
CA PHE A 61 2.00 0.59 7.93
C PHE A 61 3.46 0.69 8.38
N ASN A 62 3.82 -0.12 9.38
CA ASN A 62 5.20 -0.30 9.84
C ASN A 62 5.99 -1.29 8.96
N GLY A 63 5.39 -1.78 7.87
CA GLY A 63 6.08 -2.64 6.92
C GLY A 63 7.05 -1.84 6.03
N PRO A 64 8.16 -2.44 5.59
CA PRO A 64 9.03 -1.83 4.58
C PRO A 64 8.24 -1.58 3.29
N ARG A 65 8.47 -0.44 2.61
CA ARG A 65 7.89 -0.23 1.27
C ARG A 65 8.49 -1.26 0.31
N PRO A 66 7.74 -1.75 -0.69
CA PRO A 66 8.30 -2.54 -1.79
C PRO A 66 9.47 -1.80 -2.48
N ASP A 67 9.33 -0.48 -2.63
CA ASP A 67 10.34 0.38 -3.25
C ASP A 67 11.52 0.70 -2.30
N ASP A 68 11.34 0.55 -0.97
CA ASP A 68 12.39 0.82 0.03
C ASP A 68 13.31 -0.39 0.24
N ARG A 69 13.06 -1.53 -0.44
CA ARG A 69 13.96 -2.68 -0.47
C ARG A 69 14.14 -3.17 -1.90
N PRO A 70 15.17 -2.70 -2.64
CA PRO A 70 15.67 -3.46 -3.77
C PRO A 70 16.04 -4.86 -3.26
N GLY A 71 15.21 -5.87 -3.58
CA GLY A 71 15.42 -7.27 -3.17
C GLY A 71 14.29 -7.94 -2.36
N LEU A 72 13.15 -7.29 -2.08
CA LEU A 72 12.01 -8.00 -1.49
C LEU A 72 11.38 -8.94 -2.54
N VAL A 73 11.75 -10.22 -2.49
CA VAL A 73 11.17 -11.27 -3.34
C VAL A 73 9.96 -11.88 -2.64
N VAL A 74 8.76 -11.50 -3.05
CA VAL A 74 7.54 -12.19 -2.61
C VAL A 74 7.35 -13.43 -3.49
N ARG A 75 7.49 -14.61 -2.88
CA ARG A 75 7.22 -15.89 -3.57
C ARG A 75 5.78 -16.32 -3.31
N VAL A 76 5.03 -16.50 -4.39
CA VAL A 76 3.67 -17.08 -4.32
C VAL A 76 3.77 -18.55 -4.67
N ALA A 77 3.67 -19.41 -3.65
CA ALA A 77 3.61 -20.86 -3.84
C ALA A 77 2.15 -21.27 -4.09
N LEU A 78 1.87 -21.81 -5.28
CA LEU A 78 0.62 -22.45 -5.61
C LEU A 78 0.81 -23.97 -5.48
N TRP A 79 0.21 -24.56 -4.45
CA TRP A 79 0.50 -25.93 -4.03
C TRP A 79 -0.35 -26.97 -4.76
N ARG A 80 -1.51 -26.57 -5.28
CA ARG A 80 -2.46 -27.48 -5.93
C ARG A 80 -2.68 -27.09 -7.38
N GLY A 81 -2.77 -28.10 -8.26
CA GLY A 81 -3.06 -27.90 -9.69
C GLY A 81 -4.38 -27.16 -9.95
N GLU A 82 -5.37 -27.33 -9.08
CA GLU A 82 -6.64 -26.59 -9.13
C GLU A 82 -6.45 -25.08 -8.90
N GLN A 83 -5.57 -24.69 -7.96
CA GLN A 83 -5.25 -23.28 -7.71
C GLN A 83 -4.56 -22.66 -8.91
N VAL A 84 -3.63 -23.38 -9.54
CA VAL A 84 -2.96 -22.94 -10.77
C VAL A 84 -3.99 -22.72 -11.89
N ARG A 85 -4.90 -23.67 -12.11
CA ARG A 85 -5.96 -23.55 -13.11
C ARG A 85 -6.89 -22.36 -12.83
N ALA A 86 -7.25 -22.14 -11.56
CA ALA A 86 -8.09 -21.01 -11.16
C ALA A 86 -7.41 -19.66 -11.44
N VAL A 87 -6.12 -19.53 -11.12
CA VAL A 87 -5.33 -18.33 -11.41
C VAL A 87 -5.20 -18.12 -12.92
N GLU A 88 -4.94 -19.17 -13.71
CA GLU A 88 -4.84 -19.07 -15.16
C GLU A 88 -6.15 -18.68 -15.83
N ALA A 89 -7.27 -19.26 -15.40
CA ALA A 89 -8.60 -18.88 -15.87
C ALA A 89 -8.91 -17.41 -15.52
N ALA A 90 -8.60 -16.98 -14.29
CA ALA A 90 -8.80 -15.61 -13.82
C ALA A 90 -7.91 -14.60 -14.55
N ALA A 91 -6.69 -14.99 -14.92
CA ALA A 91 -5.76 -14.14 -15.67
C ALA A 91 -6.24 -13.97 -17.11
N ARG A 92 -6.63 -15.07 -17.77
CA ARG A 92 -7.18 -15.06 -19.13
C ARG A 92 -8.45 -14.22 -19.22
N ALA A 93 -9.37 -14.36 -18.27
CA ALA A 93 -10.59 -13.56 -18.22
C ALA A 93 -10.33 -12.05 -18.09
N ARG A 94 -9.15 -11.65 -17.63
CA ARG A 94 -8.74 -10.25 -17.42
C ARG A 94 -7.72 -9.76 -18.45
N ASN A 95 -7.42 -10.55 -19.49
CA ASN A 95 -6.35 -10.27 -20.45
C ASN A 95 -4.99 -9.99 -19.79
N LEU A 96 -4.70 -10.70 -18.70
CA LEU A 96 -3.44 -10.61 -17.97
C LEU A 96 -2.65 -11.91 -18.13
N THR A 97 -1.32 -11.81 -18.04
CA THR A 97 -0.49 -12.99 -17.79
C THR A 97 -0.68 -13.47 -16.35
N ARG A 98 -0.36 -14.74 -16.10
CA ARG A 98 -0.37 -15.31 -14.75
C ARG A 98 0.49 -14.47 -13.79
N SER A 99 1.70 -14.08 -14.22
CA SER A 99 2.61 -13.26 -13.40
C SER A 99 2.03 -11.88 -13.10
N GLN A 100 1.37 -11.23 -14.07
CA GLN A 100 0.73 -9.94 -13.84
C GLN A 100 -0.42 -10.04 -12.84
N LEU A 101 -1.25 -11.09 -12.93
CA LEU A 101 -2.32 -11.31 -11.97
C LEU A 101 -1.78 -11.57 -10.56
N VAL A 102 -0.74 -12.42 -10.45
CA VAL A 102 -0.10 -12.73 -9.16
C VAL A 102 0.51 -11.47 -8.54
N ASN A 103 1.21 -10.64 -9.32
CA ASN A 103 1.78 -9.39 -8.82
C ASN A 103 0.69 -8.45 -8.29
N ARG A 104 -0.42 -8.30 -9.03
CA ARG A 104 -1.55 -7.50 -8.56
C ARG A 104 -2.18 -8.07 -7.29
N LEU A 105 -2.30 -9.39 -7.17
CA LEU A 105 -2.81 -10.02 -5.96
C LEU A 105 -1.90 -9.76 -4.76
N VAL A 106 -0.58 -9.84 -4.95
CA VAL A 106 0.41 -9.51 -3.91
C VAL A 106 0.31 -8.04 -3.52
N GLU A 107 0.23 -7.13 -4.49
CA GLU A 107 0.04 -5.70 -4.25
C GLU A 107 -1.24 -5.43 -3.44
N GLN A 108 -2.37 -6.04 -3.83
CA GLN A 108 -3.64 -5.91 -3.12
C GLN A 108 -3.61 -6.55 -1.73
N ALA A 109 -2.96 -7.69 -1.57
CA ALA A 109 -2.82 -8.35 -0.26
C ALA A 109 -1.96 -7.50 0.71
N LEU A 110 -0.89 -6.89 0.20
CA LEU A 110 -0.07 -5.94 0.95
C LEU A 110 -0.85 -4.66 1.28
N GLU A 111 -1.66 -4.17 0.33
CA GLU A 111 -2.46 -2.95 0.47
C GLU A 111 -3.58 -3.13 1.52
N HIS A 112 -4.25 -4.26 1.51
CA HIS A 112 -5.38 -4.57 2.40
C HIS A 112 -4.96 -5.31 3.68
N ASN A 113 -3.65 -5.46 3.94
CA ASN A 113 -3.11 -6.17 5.09
C ASN A 113 -3.70 -7.59 5.25
N LEU A 114 -3.90 -8.29 4.13
CA LEU A 114 -4.46 -9.65 4.09
C LEU A 114 -3.38 -10.72 4.34
N ILE A 115 -2.19 -10.32 4.79
CA ILE A 115 -1.09 -11.22 5.12
C ILE A 115 -1.21 -11.58 6.60
N GLY A 116 -1.70 -12.80 6.87
CA GLY A 116 -1.88 -13.29 8.24
C GLY A 116 -0.56 -13.62 8.96
N ALA A 117 0.49 -14.01 8.22
CA ALA A 117 1.83 -14.28 8.73
C ALA A 117 2.86 -14.31 7.59
N VAL A 118 4.05 -13.75 7.82
CA VAL A 118 5.26 -14.02 7.04
C VAL A 118 6.07 -15.03 7.85
N LEU A 119 6.13 -16.28 7.38
CA LEU A 119 7.13 -17.22 7.88
C LEU A 119 8.47 -16.79 7.28
N ASP A 120 9.36 -16.32 8.16
CA ASP A 120 10.79 -16.17 7.88
C ASP A 120 11.49 -17.41 8.42
N ASP A 121 11.34 -18.52 7.69
CA ASP A 121 12.24 -19.66 7.78
C ASP A 121 13.52 -19.31 7.01
N GLY A 122 14.28 -18.37 7.57
CA GLY A 122 15.61 -18.02 7.13
C GLY A 122 16.51 -19.25 7.14
N VAL A 123 16.61 -19.93 5.99
CA VAL A 123 17.65 -20.91 5.69
C VAL A 123 18.10 -20.68 4.25
N GLY A 124 18.97 -19.69 4.08
CA GLY A 124 19.90 -19.65 2.95
C GLY A 124 21.09 -20.55 3.27
N ASP A 125 20.88 -21.86 3.37
CA ASP A 125 21.98 -22.81 3.23
C ASP A 125 22.20 -23.04 1.73
N GLY A 126 23.26 -22.43 1.23
CA GLY A 126 23.71 -22.53 -0.15
C GLY A 126 25.19 -22.21 -0.24
N ALA A 127 26.00 -23.05 0.43
CA ALA A 127 27.39 -23.22 0.08
C ALA A 127 27.49 -23.73 -1.38
N GLY A 128 28.42 -23.16 -2.15
CA GLY A 128 28.71 -23.54 -3.54
C GLY A 128 29.35 -22.39 -4.30
#